data_AF-A0A927KEM0-F1
#
_entry.id   AF-A0A927KEM0-F1
#
_cell.length_a   1.000
_cell.length_b   1.000
_cell.length_c   1.000
_cell.angle_alpha   90.00
_cell.angle_beta   90.00
_cell.angle_gamma   90.00
#
_symmetry.space_group_name_H-M   'P 1'
#
loop_
_entity.id
_entity.type
_entity.pdbx_description
1 polymer ?
#
loop_
_entity_poly.entity_id
_entity_poly.type
_entity_poly.pdbx_seq_one_letter_code
_entity_poly.pdbx_strand_id
1 'polypeptide(L)'
;MAGLEWKLYGRAPTLDTFWDERLNLARHPADAAAIAAAEARLGVRLPDWLRTLYARYDGGAVRMARCASPEHPGDWLEAWWLLPRARLLGTADLFSFAQVRAREDFRDDAYAGLAADGDDSRLVVIATDDRVPGRALCLDYVASADVPTLVYVDAGSNRRLLVFADIDALLAAMVDVQYWSPALQARHDDDARIRWLPEPPSLQNFWMPGEDGDAAVAAASDALIAAAEARLGVTLPALLKRLYRERNGGDTAWCWVPRVRFPSDRYVDWECVLIDGWLVSLDAIGSVADFARAFEDEDDFAAAAQLHAGLDQVVVLSSHNVDCLLCLDYRARGPHAEPEVVFFERWEGLVPEWRAPDFDTFFAELRRAGMELG
;
A
#
# COMPACT_ATOMS: atom_id res chain seq x y z
N MET A 1 25.60 -8.59 23.21
CA MET A 1 24.76 -7.87 22.23
C MET A 1 23.81 -6.99 23.03
N ALA A 2 23.90 -5.67 22.89
CA ALA A 2 22.94 -4.78 23.52
C ALA A 2 21.58 -5.01 22.87
N GLY A 3 20.54 -5.25 23.67
CA GLY A 3 19.19 -5.46 23.17
C GLY A 3 18.69 -4.23 22.44
N LEU A 4 17.98 -4.44 21.33
CA LEU A 4 17.27 -3.40 20.61
C LEU A 4 16.28 -2.72 21.55
N GLU A 5 16.55 -1.46 21.90
CA GLU A 5 15.66 -0.68 22.76
C GLU A 5 14.62 0.03 21.87
N TRP A 6 13.36 -0.37 22.02
CA TRP A 6 12.24 0.30 21.37
C TRP A 6 12.15 1.74 21.85
N LYS A 7 12.23 2.70 20.94
CA LYS A 7 11.95 4.10 21.25
C LYS A 7 10.63 4.49 20.62
N LEU A 8 9.66 4.83 21.47
CA LEU A 8 8.40 5.44 21.07
C LEU A 8 8.70 6.87 20.59
N TYR A 9 8.73 7.06 19.28
CA TYR A 9 8.71 8.37 18.65
C TYR A 9 7.38 8.53 17.90
N GLY A 10 6.50 9.35 18.46
CA GLY A 10 5.23 9.68 17.81
C GLY A 10 4.22 10.25 18.79
N ARG A 11 3.16 10.82 18.24
CA ARG A 11 1.98 11.27 18.99
C ARG A 11 0.80 10.42 18.54
N ALA A 12 -0.17 10.27 19.43
CA ALA A 12 -1.47 9.71 19.06
C ALA A 12 -2.00 10.40 17.80
N PRO A 13 -2.57 9.65 16.83
CA PRO A 13 -3.20 10.25 15.68
C PRO A 13 -4.38 11.14 16.11
N THR A 14 -4.64 12.16 15.31
CA THR A 14 -5.86 12.97 15.33
C THR A 14 -6.73 12.59 14.15
N LEU A 15 -8.00 13.01 14.09
CA LEU A 15 -8.84 12.80 12.90
C LEU A 15 -8.19 13.33 11.60
N ASP A 16 -7.42 14.43 11.69
CA ASP A 16 -6.72 15.01 10.53
C ASP A 16 -5.52 14.17 10.05
N THR A 17 -4.92 13.40 10.95
CA THR A 17 -3.71 12.58 10.71
C THR A 17 -4.01 11.08 10.74
N PHE A 18 -5.29 10.73 10.80
CA PHE A 18 -5.79 9.38 10.93
C PHE A 18 -5.61 8.58 9.63
N TRP A 19 -5.79 9.24 8.48
CA TRP A 19 -5.65 8.61 7.18
C TRP A 19 -4.18 8.46 6.78
N ASP A 20 -3.86 7.35 6.12
CA ASP A 20 -2.63 7.28 5.35
C ASP A 20 -2.86 7.87 3.97
N GLU A 21 -2.47 9.14 3.79
CA GLU A 21 -2.68 9.88 2.53
C GLU A 21 -2.05 9.19 1.32
N ARG A 22 -0.94 8.47 1.51
CA ARG A 22 -0.23 7.80 0.40
C ARG A 22 -0.99 6.57 -0.07
N LEU A 23 -1.60 5.83 0.86
CA LEU A 23 -2.35 4.63 0.54
C LEU A 23 -3.75 4.92 -0.03
N ASN A 24 -4.30 6.10 0.28
CA ASN A 24 -5.62 6.53 -0.17
C ASN A 24 -5.61 7.40 -1.44
N LEU A 25 -4.48 7.50 -2.13
CA LEU A 25 -4.44 8.16 -3.45
C LEU A 25 -5.50 7.56 -4.38
N ALA A 26 -6.24 8.43 -5.09
CA ALA A 26 -7.38 8.09 -5.94
C ALA A 26 -8.64 7.55 -5.23
N ARG A 27 -8.70 7.49 -3.89
CA ARG A 27 -9.98 7.28 -3.19
C ARG A 27 -10.84 8.54 -3.24
N HIS A 28 -12.15 8.34 -3.30
CA HIS A 28 -13.13 9.41 -3.31
C HIS A 28 -13.80 9.55 -1.93
N PRO A 29 -14.24 10.76 -1.56
CA PRO A 29 -15.04 10.94 -0.35
C PRO A 29 -16.42 10.29 -0.52
N ALA A 30 -17.01 9.87 0.60
CA ALA A 30 -18.42 9.47 0.62
C ALA A 30 -19.29 10.72 0.50
N ASP A 31 -20.17 10.75 -0.50
CA ASP A 31 -21.14 11.83 -0.59
C ASP A 31 -22.26 11.68 0.46
N ALA A 32 -23.05 12.73 0.64
CA ALA A 32 -24.13 12.73 1.62
C ALA A 32 -25.19 11.65 1.33
N ALA A 33 -25.36 11.24 0.07
CA ALA A 33 -26.33 10.22 -0.30
C ALA A 33 -25.83 8.82 0.08
N ALA A 34 -24.54 8.53 -0.11
CA ALA A 34 -23.89 7.29 0.30
C ALA A 34 -23.95 7.11 1.82
N ILE A 35 -23.63 8.18 2.57
CA ILE A 35 -23.74 8.18 4.04
C ILE A 35 -25.20 7.92 4.47
N ALA A 36 -26.17 8.65 3.90
CA ALA A 36 -27.58 8.47 4.24
C ALA A 36 -28.10 7.07 3.88
N ALA A 37 -27.65 6.49 2.76
CA ALA A 37 -28.00 5.14 2.36
C ALA A 37 -27.43 4.10 3.35
N ALA A 38 -26.20 4.28 3.82
CA ALA A 38 -25.60 3.43 4.84
C ALA A 38 -26.36 3.53 6.18
N GLU A 39 -26.66 4.74 6.66
CA GLU A 39 -27.44 4.98 7.88
C GLU A 39 -28.84 4.34 7.81
N ALA A 40 -29.55 4.51 6.69
CA ALA A 40 -30.85 3.90 6.48
C ALA A 40 -30.79 2.37 6.44
N ARG A 41 -29.75 1.81 5.79
CA ARG A 41 -29.54 0.36 5.68
C ARG A 41 -29.18 -0.29 7.02
N LEU A 42 -28.43 0.41 7.86
CA LEU A 42 -27.99 -0.07 9.17
C LEU A 42 -29.00 0.25 10.28
N GLY A 43 -29.91 1.19 10.05
CA GLY A 43 -30.88 1.65 11.07
C GLY A 43 -30.24 2.47 12.18
N VAL A 44 -29.07 3.08 11.93
CA VAL A 44 -28.33 3.90 12.90
C VAL A 44 -27.88 5.22 12.28
N ARG A 45 -27.54 6.19 13.12
CA ARG A 45 -26.84 7.41 12.68
C ARG A 45 -25.34 7.25 12.90
N LEU A 46 -24.53 7.46 11.87
CA LEU A 46 -23.09 7.43 12.01
C LEU A 46 -22.62 8.62 12.87
N PRO A 47 -21.64 8.44 13.77
CA PRO A 47 -21.17 9.52 14.62
C PRO A 47 -20.49 10.63 13.78
N ASP A 48 -20.52 11.88 14.26
CA ASP A 48 -20.00 13.04 13.52
C ASP A 48 -18.54 12.90 13.11
N TRP A 49 -17.70 12.30 13.97
CA TRP A 49 -16.29 12.06 13.66
C TRP A 49 -16.10 11.11 12.48
N LEU A 50 -16.92 10.06 12.37
CA LEU A 50 -16.81 9.09 11.28
C LEU A 50 -17.31 9.68 9.97
N ARG A 51 -18.38 10.48 10.02
CA ARG A 51 -18.83 11.28 8.86
C ARG A 51 -17.75 12.26 8.40
N THR A 52 -16.99 12.85 9.33
CA THR A 52 -15.86 13.74 9.01
C THR A 52 -14.73 12.98 8.32
N LEU A 53 -14.41 11.77 8.77
CA LEU A 53 -13.43 10.90 8.10
C LEU A 53 -13.91 10.51 6.69
N TYR A 54 -15.17 10.09 6.54
CA TYR A 54 -15.74 9.70 5.25
C TYR A 54 -15.91 10.84 4.25
N ALA A 55 -16.07 12.08 4.73
CA ALA A 55 -16.03 13.26 3.88
C ALA A 55 -14.65 13.48 3.22
N ARG A 56 -13.60 12.78 3.66
CA ARG A 56 -12.29 12.76 3.01
C ARG A 56 -12.10 11.54 2.12
N TYR A 57 -12.35 10.33 2.64
CA TYR A 57 -12.23 9.06 1.91
C TYR A 57 -13.36 8.10 2.34
N ASP A 58 -14.09 7.52 1.40
CA ASP A 58 -15.14 6.50 1.67
C ASP A 58 -14.52 5.16 2.06
N GLY A 59 -14.08 5.07 3.32
CA GLY A 59 -13.20 4.01 3.77
C GLY A 59 -11.79 4.13 3.20
N GLY A 60 -10.89 3.26 3.64
CA GLY A 60 -9.51 3.26 3.20
C GLY A 60 -8.51 2.99 4.31
N ALA A 61 -7.24 3.08 3.94
CA ALA A 61 -6.14 2.73 4.82
C ALA A 61 -5.86 3.87 5.81
N VAL A 62 -5.63 3.52 7.06
CA VAL A 62 -5.37 4.45 8.15
C VAL A 62 -3.88 4.42 8.48
N ARG A 63 -3.36 5.52 9.03
CA ARG A 63 -1.97 5.57 9.49
C ARG A 63 -1.80 4.54 10.61
N MET A 64 -0.84 3.64 10.45
CA MET A 64 -0.61 2.55 11.39
C MET A 64 -0.10 3.09 12.74
N ALA A 65 -0.78 2.73 13.82
CA ALA A 65 -0.39 3.05 15.19
C ALA A 65 -0.43 1.81 16.08
N ARG A 66 0.62 1.55 16.86
CA ARG A 66 0.67 0.43 17.81
C ARG A 66 -0.20 0.69 19.03
N CYS A 67 -0.70 -0.37 19.65
CA CYS A 67 -1.43 -0.31 20.92
C CYS A 67 -0.91 -1.37 21.89
N ALA A 68 -1.24 -1.23 23.17
CA ALA A 68 -0.92 -2.25 24.16
C ALA A 68 -1.71 -3.54 23.87
N SER A 69 -1.04 -4.69 23.95
CA SER A 69 -1.67 -5.98 23.73
C SER A 69 -2.71 -6.27 24.82
N PRO A 70 -3.99 -6.52 24.47
CA PRO A 70 -4.99 -6.95 25.46
C PRO A 70 -4.71 -8.37 25.97
N GLU A 71 -4.02 -9.19 25.18
CA GLU A 71 -3.76 -10.60 25.50
C GLU A 71 -2.42 -10.79 26.23
N HIS A 72 -1.47 -9.88 26.05
CA HIS A 72 -0.12 -9.97 26.62
C HIS A 72 0.30 -8.63 27.28
N PRO A 73 -0.07 -8.41 28.55
CA PRO A 73 0.22 -7.15 29.25
C PRO A 73 1.72 -6.83 29.29
N GLY A 74 2.11 -5.67 28.76
CA GLY A 74 3.51 -5.23 28.64
C GLY A 74 4.07 -5.32 27.22
N ASP A 75 3.40 -6.05 26.33
CA ASP A 75 3.73 -6.13 24.92
C ASP A 75 2.95 -5.10 24.09
N TRP A 76 3.53 -4.71 22.96
CA TRP A 76 2.91 -3.86 21.96
C TRP A 76 2.46 -4.69 20.77
N LEU A 77 1.21 -4.55 20.35
CA LEU A 77 0.72 -5.12 19.10
C LEU A 77 0.92 -4.16 17.94
N GLU A 78 1.09 -4.74 16.76
CA GLU A 78 1.04 -3.99 15.51
C GLU A 78 -0.39 -3.48 15.24
N ALA A 79 -0.48 -2.33 14.59
CA ALA A 79 -1.72 -1.56 14.41
C ALA A 79 -2.86 -2.33 13.73
N TRP A 80 -2.50 -3.23 12.81
CA TRP A 80 -3.43 -4.05 12.04
C TRP A 80 -4.24 -5.02 12.90
N TRP A 81 -3.90 -5.16 14.18
CA TRP A 81 -4.71 -5.90 15.15
C TRP A 81 -5.89 -5.05 15.64
N LEU A 82 -5.69 -3.77 16.00
CA LEU A 82 -6.75 -2.93 16.57
C LEU A 82 -7.73 -2.39 15.53
N LEU A 83 -7.19 -1.95 14.40
CA LEU A 83 -7.94 -1.69 13.17
C LEU A 83 -7.56 -2.82 12.22
N PRO A 84 -8.39 -3.87 12.07
CA PRO A 84 -8.09 -4.98 11.18
C PRO A 84 -7.54 -4.51 9.83
N ARG A 85 -6.33 -4.98 9.48
CA ARG A 85 -5.58 -4.60 8.27
C ARG A 85 -5.30 -3.10 8.12
N ALA A 86 -5.38 -2.33 9.20
CA ALA A 86 -5.26 -0.88 9.21
C ALA A 86 -6.20 -0.18 8.21
N ARG A 87 -7.44 -0.66 8.08
CA ARG A 87 -8.41 -0.16 7.09
C ARG A 87 -9.78 0.10 7.71
N LEU A 88 -10.39 1.24 7.39
CA LEU A 88 -11.83 1.44 7.56
C LEU A 88 -12.59 0.96 6.32
N LEU A 89 -13.70 0.26 6.54
CA LEU A 89 -14.64 -0.11 5.49
C LEU A 89 -15.29 1.14 4.90
N GLY A 90 -15.63 1.08 3.61
CA GLY A 90 -16.46 2.09 2.96
C GLY A 90 -17.91 2.02 3.44
N THR A 91 -18.66 3.10 3.26
CA THR A 91 -20.07 3.23 3.68
C THR A 91 -20.97 2.13 3.09
N ALA A 92 -20.68 1.68 1.87
CA ALA A 92 -21.39 0.57 1.23
C ALA A 92 -21.11 -0.79 1.91
N ASP A 93 -19.91 -0.95 2.48
CA ASP A 93 -19.40 -2.20 3.03
C ASP A 93 -19.63 -2.35 4.54
N LEU A 94 -20.06 -1.29 5.23
CA LEU A 94 -20.46 -1.36 6.64
C LEU A 94 -21.57 -2.40 6.84
N PHE A 95 -21.55 -3.14 7.94
CA PHE A 95 -22.60 -4.11 8.26
C PHE A 95 -22.76 -4.30 9.76
N SER A 96 -23.86 -4.92 10.20
CA SER A 96 -23.98 -5.43 11.57
C SER A 96 -23.81 -6.95 11.63
N PHE A 97 -23.38 -7.49 12.76
CA PHE A 97 -23.26 -8.95 12.91
C PHE A 97 -24.62 -9.66 12.75
N ALA A 98 -25.73 -9.00 13.08
CA ALA A 98 -27.06 -9.50 12.75
C ALA A 98 -27.29 -9.66 11.23
N GLN A 99 -26.77 -8.74 10.40
CA GLN A 99 -26.85 -8.85 8.94
C GLN A 99 -25.98 -10.00 8.39
N VAL A 100 -24.81 -10.25 8.99
CA VAL A 100 -23.95 -11.39 8.62
C VAL A 100 -24.67 -12.71 8.92
N ARG A 101 -25.23 -12.84 10.13
CA ARG A 101 -26.00 -14.03 10.55
C ARG A 101 -27.24 -14.30 9.70
N ALA A 102 -27.81 -13.26 9.11
CA ALA A 102 -28.96 -13.39 8.20
C ALA A 102 -28.57 -13.96 6.83
N ARG A 103 -27.27 -13.95 6.45
CA ARG A 103 -26.78 -14.58 5.21
C ARG A 103 -26.76 -16.10 5.39
N GLU A 104 -27.20 -16.84 4.36
CA GLU A 104 -27.33 -18.30 4.45
C GLU A 104 -25.99 -19.00 4.72
N ASP A 105 -24.87 -18.40 4.27
CA ASP A 105 -23.53 -18.98 4.36
C ASP A 105 -22.85 -18.80 5.74
N PHE A 106 -23.41 -17.96 6.63
CA PHE A 106 -22.78 -17.57 7.91
C PHE A 106 -23.69 -17.82 9.13
N ARG A 107 -24.54 -18.86 9.07
CA ARG A 107 -25.37 -19.31 10.21
C ARG A 107 -24.55 -20.01 11.32
N ASP A 108 -23.45 -19.39 11.73
CA ASP A 108 -22.61 -19.84 12.83
C ASP A 108 -23.01 -19.09 14.12
N ASP A 109 -23.13 -19.83 15.23
CA ASP A 109 -23.39 -19.30 16.56
C ASP A 109 -22.22 -18.46 17.09
N ALA A 110 -21.02 -18.58 16.49
CA ALA A 110 -19.84 -17.78 16.83
C ALA A 110 -20.12 -16.26 16.83
N TYR A 111 -20.98 -15.79 15.93
CA TYR A 111 -21.30 -14.36 15.78
C TYR A 111 -22.46 -13.87 16.66
N ALA A 112 -23.03 -14.71 17.53
CA ALA A 112 -24.22 -14.39 18.30
C ALA A 112 -23.90 -13.82 19.69
N GLY A 113 -24.54 -12.70 20.04
CA GLY A 113 -24.49 -12.15 21.40
C GLY A 113 -23.21 -11.36 21.71
N LEU A 114 -22.61 -10.76 20.69
CA LEU A 114 -21.44 -9.87 20.82
C LEU A 114 -21.83 -8.50 21.37
N ALA A 115 -23.04 -8.03 21.05
CA ALA A 115 -23.62 -6.86 21.70
C ALA A 115 -23.84 -7.13 23.20
N ALA A 116 -23.62 -6.11 24.05
CA ALA A 116 -23.72 -6.28 25.50
C ALA A 116 -25.14 -6.67 25.98
N ASP A 117 -26.18 -6.33 25.21
CA ASP A 117 -27.58 -6.71 25.44
C ASP A 117 -28.03 -7.92 24.59
N GLY A 118 -27.13 -8.48 23.78
CA GLY A 118 -27.40 -9.57 22.84
C GLY A 118 -28.05 -9.16 21.52
N ASP A 119 -28.36 -7.87 21.31
CA ASP A 119 -28.90 -7.34 20.05
C ASP A 119 -27.77 -6.92 19.09
N ASP A 120 -27.23 -7.89 18.36
CA ASP A 120 -26.13 -7.69 17.41
C ASP A 120 -26.47 -6.76 16.23
N SER A 121 -27.72 -6.33 16.08
CA SER A 121 -28.10 -5.31 15.08
C SER A 121 -27.54 -3.92 15.43
N ARG A 122 -27.25 -3.68 16.72
CA ARG A 122 -26.70 -2.43 17.26
C ARG A 122 -25.18 -2.38 17.23
N LEU A 123 -24.54 -3.43 16.74
CA LEU A 123 -23.09 -3.54 16.63
C LEU A 123 -22.68 -3.41 15.17
N VAL A 124 -22.29 -2.20 14.76
CA VAL A 124 -21.94 -1.88 13.38
C VAL A 124 -20.44 -1.99 13.17
N VAL A 125 -20.02 -2.90 12.29
CA VAL A 125 -18.64 -3.15 11.92
C VAL A 125 -18.14 -2.05 10.99
N ILE A 126 -17.04 -1.41 11.38
CA ILE A 126 -16.38 -0.34 10.62
C ILE A 126 -14.97 -0.71 10.13
N ALA A 127 -14.38 -1.79 10.66
CA ALA A 127 -13.13 -2.39 10.19
C ALA A 127 -13.13 -3.89 10.50
N THR A 128 -12.70 -4.74 9.55
CA THR A 128 -12.64 -6.21 9.73
C THR A 128 -11.61 -6.87 8.82
N ASP A 129 -11.22 -8.09 9.16
CA ASP A 129 -10.39 -8.97 8.34
C ASP A 129 -11.25 -9.64 7.24
N ASP A 130 -10.69 -9.78 6.05
CA ASP A 130 -11.32 -10.34 4.85
C ASP A 130 -11.31 -11.88 4.83
N ARG A 131 -10.40 -12.54 5.56
CA ARG A 131 -10.28 -14.01 5.56
C ARG A 131 -11.41 -14.70 6.34
N VAL A 132 -11.86 -14.05 7.42
CA VAL A 132 -13.06 -14.38 8.23
C VAL A 132 -13.41 -13.10 9.00
N PRO A 133 -14.69 -12.67 9.14
CA PRO A 133 -15.07 -11.55 10.00
C PRO A 133 -14.93 -11.87 11.50
N GLY A 134 -13.85 -12.55 11.88
CA GLY A 134 -13.50 -12.90 13.25
C GLY A 134 -13.13 -11.65 14.03
N ARG A 135 -12.12 -10.88 13.60
CA ARG A 135 -11.71 -9.66 14.31
C ARG A 135 -12.31 -8.43 13.67
N ALA A 136 -12.93 -7.58 14.48
CA ALA A 136 -13.62 -6.39 13.99
C ALA A 136 -13.58 -5.23 14.99
N LEU A 137 -13.41 -4.01 14.48
CA LEU A 137 -13.71 -2.78 15.22
C LEU A 137 -15.15 -2.37 14.89
N CYS A 138 -15.94 -2.12 15.93
CA CYS A 138 -17.36 -1.86 15.83
C CYS A 138 -17.77 -0.60 16.57
N LEU A 139 -18.81 0.06 16.07
CA LEU A 139 -19.62 1.01 16.79
C LEU A 139 -20.70 0.24 17.56
N ASP A 140 -20.76 0.45 18.87
CA ASP A 140 -21.72 -0.18 19.77
C ASP A 140 -22.75 0.86 20.27
N TYR A 141 -23.99 0.70 19.80
CA TYR A 141 -25.12 1.58 20.09
C TYR A 141 -26.01 1.08 21.24
N VAL A 142 -25.59 0.07 22.02
CA VAL A 142 -26.39 -0.49 23.12
C VAL A 142 -26.69 0.55 24.19
N ALA A 143 -25.69 1.36 24.57
CA ALA A 143 -25.85 2.38 25.60
C ALA A 143 -26.54 3.67 25.11
N SER A 144 -26.43 3.97 23.81
CA SER A 144 -26.96 5.20 23.22
C SER A 144 -27.13 5.03 21.71
N ALA A 145 -28.29 5.43 21.19
CA ALA A 145 -28.59 5.41 19.76
C ALA A 145 -27.86 6.51 18.97
N ASP A 146 -27.40 7.57 19.64
CA ASP A 146 -26.77 8.74 19.00
C ASP A 146 -25.25 8.78 19.20
N VAL A 147 -24.75 8.21 20.30
CA VAL A 147 -23.34 8.29 20.71
C VAL A 147 -22.83 6.88 20.98
N PRO A 148 -22.34 6.16 19.95
CA PRO A 148 -21.86 4.81 20.12
C PRO A 148 -20.54 4.79 20.90
N THR A 149 -20.33 3.71 21.66
CA THR A 149 -18.98 3.35 22.12
C THR A 149 -18.24 2.59 21.02
N LEU A 150 -16.92 2.45 21.14
CA LEU A 150 -16.12 1.68 20.20
C LEU A 150 -15.70 0.37 20.85
N VAL A 151 -15.92 -0.76 20.19
CA VAL A 151 -15.53 -2.08 20.70
C VAL A 151 -14.74 -2.85 19.67
N TYR A 152 -13.62 -3.40 20.09
CA TYR A 152 -12.86 -4.37 19.32
C TYR A 152 -13.26 -5.78 19.76
N VAL A 153 -13.72 -6.59 18.83
CA VAL A 153 -14.24 -7.95 19.09
C VAL A 153 -13.43 -9.01 18.37
N ASP A 154 -13.45 -10.21 18.93
CA ASP A 154 -13.12 -11.46 18.26
C ASP A 154 -14.38 -12.33 18.24
N ALA A 155 -15.12 -12.25 17.14
CA ALA A 155 -16.32 -13.01 16.84
C ALA A 155 -16.05 -14.52 16.70
N GLY A 156 -14.84 -14.94 16.26
CA GLY A 156 -14.51 -16.37 16.21
C GLY A 156 -14.53 -17.02 17.59
N SER A 157 -14.18 -16.25 18.62
CA SER A 157 -14.21 -16.68 20.02
C SER A 157 -15.41 -16.14 20.81
N ASN A 158 -16.33 -15.39 20.18
CA ASN A 158 -17.41 -14.64 20.81
C ASN A 158 -16.95 -13.76 22.01
N ARG A 159 -15.90 -12.96 21.79
CA ARG A 159 -15.28 -12.13 22.85
C ARG A 159 -15.25 -10.65 22.47
N ARG A 160 -15.53 -9.80 23.46
CA ARG A 160 -15.20 -8.37 23.42
C ARG A 160 -13.82 -8.19 24.03
N LEU A 161 -12.86 -7.74 23.22
CA LEU A 161 -11.45 -7.66 23.61
C LEU A 161 -11.12 -6.30 24.23
N LEU A 162 -11.58 -5.21 23.62
CA LEU A 162 -11.36 -3.84 24.09
C LEU A 162 -12.63 -3.02 23.94
N VAL A 163 -12.87 -2.12 24.90
CA VAL A 163 -13.97 -1.15 24.86
C VAL A 163 -13.41 0.24 25.10
N PHE A 164 -13.68 1.15 24.18
CA PHE A 164 -13.32 2.55 24.24
C PHE A 164 -14.58 3.39 24.42
N ALA A 165 -14.54 4.35 25.33
CA ALA A 165 -15.68 5.21 25.61
C ALA A 165 -16.09 6.04 24.39
N ASP A 166 -15.11 6.47 23.61
CA ASP A 166 -15.25 7.34 22.43
C ASP A 166 -14.03 7.22 21.51
N ILE A 167 -14.04 8.02 20.44
CA ILE A 167 -12.93 8.08 19.47
C ILE A 167 -11.64 8.62 20.08
N ASP A 168 -11.72 9.55 21.04
CA ASP A 168 -10.53 10.10 21.68
C ASP A 168 -9.81 9.04 22.52
N ALA A 169 -10.55 8.17 23.20
CA ALA A 169 -10.02 7.01 23.91
C ALA A 169 -9.38 5.99 22.95
N LEU A 170 -9.97 5.75 21.77
CA LEU A 170 -9.37 4.90 20.73
C LEU A 170 -8.07 5.52 20.20
N LEU A 171 -8.09 6.80 19.82
CA LEU A 171 -6.92 7.51 19.31
C LEU A 171 -5.80 7.61 20.36
N ALA A 172 -6.14 7.83 21.64
CA ALA A 172 -5.15 7.86 22.72
C ALA A 172 -4.51 6.50 23.00
N ALA A 173 -5.22 5.41 22.72
CA ALA A 173 -4.66 4.05 22.81
C ALA A 173 -3.74 3.70 21.63
N MET A 174 -3.80 4.48 20.55
CA MET A 174 -2.98 4.37 19.36
C MET A 174 -1.73 5.25 19.48
N VAL A 175 -0.54 4.68 19.27
CA VAL A 175 0.70 5.45 19.19
C VAL A 175 1.36 5.20 17.84
N ASP A 176 1.64 6.28 17.10
CA ASP A 176 2.50 6.21 15.92
C ASP A 176 3.90 5.77 16.38
N VAL A 177 4.32 4.59 15.96
CA VAL A 177 5.65 4.06 16.29
C VAL A 177 6.47 4.14 15.02
N GLN A 178 7.27 5.19 14.91
CA GLN A 178 8.29 5.24 13.88
C GLN A 178 9.43 4.29 14.25
N TYR A 179 9.66 3.31 13.38
CA TYR A 179 10.74 2.36 13.54
C TYR A 179 12.08 3.10 13.31
N TRP A 180 12.95 3.07 14.32
CA TRP A 180 14.38 3.30 14.10
C TRP A 180 15.08 1.99 14.43
N SER A 181 15.68 1.36 13.41
CA SER A 181 16.35 0.08 13.57
C SER A 181 17.86 0.24 13.41
N PRO A 182 18.67 -0.43 14.22
CA PRO A 182 20.07 -0.69 13.94
C PRO A 182 20.31 -1.49 12.66
N ALA A 183 19.28 -2.09 12.03
CA ALA A 183 19.38 -2.67 10.69
C ALA A 183 19.40 -1.60 9.59
N LEU A 184 18.74 -0.44 9.80
CA LEU A 184 18.95 0.78 9.02
C LEU A 184 20.35 1.37 9.26
N GLN A 185 20.99 1.05 10.39
CA GLN A 185 22.38 1.40 10.70
C GLN A 185 23.40 0.36 10.18
N ALA A 186 22.97 -0.88 9.90
CA ALA A 186 23.79 -1.97 9.38
C ALA A 186 23.70 -2.15 7.85
N ARG A 187 22.79 -1.45 7.16
CA ARG A 187 22.78 -1.28 5.69
C ARG A 187 23.96 -0.42 5.18
N HIS A 188 24.81 0.04 6.08
CA HIS A 188 25.99 0.85 5.85
C HIS A 188 27.24 0.03 6.17
N ASP A 189 27.75 -0.73 5.21
CA ASP A 189 29.20 -0.83 5.14
C ASP A 189 29.71 0.54 4.66
N ASP A 190 30.05 1.40 5.62
CA ASP A 190 30.54 2.76 5.38
C ASP A 190 31.85 2.79 4.58
N ASP A 191 32.48 1.64 4.35
CA ASP A 191 33.70 1.48 3.55
C ASP A 191 33.43 0.97 2.13
N ALA A 192 32.20 0.50 1.83
CA ALA A 192 31.82 0.10 0.47
C ALA A 192 31.67 1.34 -0.45
N ARG A 193 32.69 1.55 -1.29
CA ARG A 193 32.71 2.59 -2.32
C ARG A 193 32.23 2.00 -3.64
N ILE A 194 31.36 2.72 -4.34
CA ILE A 194 30.96 2.39 -5.71
C ILE A 194 31.73 3.30 -6.67
N ARG A 195 32.37 2.69 -7.66
CA ARG A 195 32.97 3.43 -8.77
C ARG A 195 31.94 3.68 -9.85
N TRP A 196 31.40 4.89 -9.89
CA TRP A 196 30.42 5.30 -10.91
C TRP A 196 31.06 5.55 -12.27
N LEU A 197 30.39 5.11 -13.33
CA LEU A 197 30.74 5.55 -14.68
C LEU A 197 30.17 6.96 -14.89
N PRO A 198 30.96 7.92 -15.43
CA PRO A 198 30.60 9.33 -15.45
C PRO A 198 29.54 9.69 -16.50
N GLU A 199 29.33 8.82 -17.48
CA GLU A 199 28.34 9.04 -18.52
C GLU A 199 26.94 8.87 -17.94
N PRO A 200 25.94 9.69 -18.34
CA PRO A 200 24.54 9.43 -18.07
C PRO A 200 23.95 8.44 -19.08
N PRO A 201 22.76 7.89 -18.82
CA PRO A 201 22.09 7.06 -19.81
C PRO A 201 21.64 7.90 -21.01
N SER A 202 21.61 7.25 -22.17
CA SER A 202 21.11 7.74 -23.44
C SER A 202 20.42 6.61 -24.18
N LEU A 203 19.64 6.93 -25.22
CA LEU A 203 19.01 5.90 -26.05
C LEU A 203 20.03 4.90 -26.62
N GLN A 204 21.27 5.33 -26.86
CA GLN A 204 22.31 4.49 -27.46
C GLN A 204 23.06 3.60 -26.44
N ASN A 205 23.12 3.99 -25.17
CA ASN A 205 23.93 3.29 -24.16
C ASN A 205 23.08 2.66 -23.03
N PHE A 206 21.75 2.79 -23.08
CA PHE A 206 20.85 2.28 -22.05
C PHE A 206 20.77 0.76 -22.05
N TRP A 207 20.60 0.16 -23.23
CA TRP A 207 20.46 -1.29 -23.36
C TRP A 207 21.83 -1.98 -23.31
N MET A 208 21.92 -3.05 -22.54
CA MET A 208 23.08 -3.95 -22.59
C MET A 208 23.04 -4.76 -23.89
N PRO A 209 24.19 -5.09 -24.51
CA PRO A 209 24.23 -6.08 -25.57
C PRO A 209 23.59 -7.37 -25.03
N GLY A 210 22.68 -7.98 -25.79
CA GLY A 210 22.09 -9.27 -25.38
C GLY A 210 23.19 -10.32 -25.20
N GLU A 211 23.07 -11.17 -24.19
CA GLU A 211 23.91 -12.37 -24.11
C GLU A 211 23.67 -13.21 -25.37
N ASP A 212 24.75 -13.78 -25.94
CA ASP A 212 24.72 -14.54 -27.19
C ASP A 212 23.66 -15.66 -27.14
N GLY A 213 22.47 -15.40 -27.67
CA GLY A 213 21.39 -16.40 -27.71
C GLY A 213 19.97 -15.85 -27.57
N ASP A 214 19.79 -14.69 -26.93
CA ASP A 214 18.49 -14.04 -26.91
C ASP A 214 18.28 -13.31 -28.23
N ALA A 215 17.26 -13.74 -28.99
CA ALA A 215 16.80 -13.03 -30.17
C ALA A 215 16.72 -11.54 -29.80
N ALA A 216 17.56 -10.71 -30.43
CA ALA A 216 17.62 -9.28 -30.19
C ALA A 216 16.20 -8.76 -30.02
N VAL A 217 15.82 -8.42 -28.78
CA VAL A 217 14.43 -8.12 -28.44
C VAL A 217 14.00 -6.99 -29.37
N ALA A 218 13.15 -7.29 -30.35
CA ALA A 218 12.96 -6.42 -31.49
C ALA A 218 12.50 -5.03 -31.03
N ALA A 219 12.91 -3.99 -31.73
CA ALA A 219 12.36 -2.65 -31.57
C ALA A 219 10.82 -2.69 -31.55
N ALA A 220 10.20 -2.02 -30.59
CA ALA A 220 8.75 -1.91 -30.55
C ALA A 220 8.26 -1.05 -31.71
N SER A 221 7.32 -1.60 -32.48
CA SER A 221 6.59 -0.81 -33.48
C SER A 221 5.61 0.16 -32.81
N ASP A 222 5.25 1.24 -33.49
CA ASP A 222 4.20 2.16 -33.00
C ASP A 222 2.87 1.43 -32.77
N ALA A 223 2.58 0.38 -33.54
CA ALA A 223 1.39 -0.46 -33.35
C ALA A 223 1.45 -1.26 -32.04
N LEU A 224 2.62 -1.78 -31.67
CA LEU A 224 2.82 -2.48 -30.39
C LEU A 224 2.68 -1.51 -29.21
N ILE A 225 3.26 -0.31 -29.32
CA ILE A 225 3.13 0.74 -28.31
C ILE A 225 1.66 1.13 -28.13
N ALA A 226 0.94 1.39 -29.23
CA ALA A 226 -0.48 1.73 -29.18
C ALA A 226 -1.33 0.59 -28.58
N ALA A 227 -1.00 -0.67 -28.89
CA ALA A 227 -1.67 -1.83 -28.31
C ALA A 227 -1.42 -1.94 -26.80
N ALA A 228 -0.19 -1.67 -26.34
CA ALA A 228 0.15 -1.66 -24.93
C ALA A 228 -0.58 -0.52 -24.17
N GLU A 229 -0.55 0.71 -24.70
CA GLU A 229 -1.27 1.87 -24.13
C GLU A 229 -2.79 1.57 -24.05
N ALA A 230 -3.37 0.99 -25.10
CA ALA A 230 -4.79 0.61 -25.11
C ALA A 230 -5.11 -0.50 -24.10
N ARG A 231 -4.25 -1.51 -23.97
CA ARG A 231 -4.41 -2.63 -23.04
C ARG A 231 -4.31 -2.18 -21.58
N LEU A 232 -3.36 -1.31 -21.28
CA LEU A 232 -3.12 -0.77 -19.94
C LEU A 232 -4.09 0.37 -19.58
N GLY A 233 -4.74 0.98 -20.58
CA GLY A 233 -5.62 2.14 -20.38
C GLY A 233 -4.86 3.43 -20.04
N VAL A 234 -3.55 3.51 -20.31
CA VAL A 234 -2.69 4.66 -19.97
C VAL A 234 -1.94 5.19 -21.19
N THR A 235 -1.43 6.42 -21.08
CA THR A 235 -0.43 6.97 -22.01
C THR A 235 0.97 6.76 -21.43
N LEU A 236 1.84 6.04 -22.13
CA LEU A 236 3.22 5.82 -21.70
C LEU A 236 4.06 7.12 -21.87
N PRO A 237 5.03 7.39 -20.99
CA PRO A 237 5.96 8.52 -21.11
C PRO A 237 6.63 8.59 -22.48
N ALA A 238 6.83 9.81 -22.98
CA ALA A 238 7.37 10.01 -24.33
C ALA A 238 8.80 9.44 -24.47
N LEU A 239 9.64 9.64 -23.45
CA LEU A 239 11.01 9.10 -23.44
C LEU A 239 11.02 7.57 -23.32
N LEU A 240 10.13 7.00 -22.50
CA LEU A 240 9.98 5.55 -22.40
C LEU A 240 9.62 4.93 -23.76
N LYS A 241 8.64 5.51 -24.48
CA LYS A 241 8.30 5.08 -25.84
C LYS A 241 9.49 5.13 -26.80
N ARG A 242 10.39 6.10 -26.66
CA ARG A 242 11.62 6.18 -27.47
C ARG A 242 12.60 5.07 -27.11
N LEU A 243 12.74 4.70 -25.83
CA LEU A 243 13.55 3.55 -25.41
C LEU A 243 13.01 2.24 -26.01
N TYR A 244 11.69 2.01 -25.93
CA TYR A 244 11.06 0.82 -26.47
C TYR A 244 11.17 0.71 -28.01
N ARG A 245 11.24 1.84 -28.72
CA ARG A 245 11.52 1.86 -30.17
C ARG A 245 12.94 1.43 -30.52
N GLU A 246 13.89 1.49 -29.60
CA GLU A 246 15.22 0.92 -29.80
C GLU A 246 15.21 -0.59 -29.48
N ARG A 247 14.52 -0.99 -28.40
CA ARG A 247 14.44 -2.39 -27.95
C ARG A 247 13.20 -2.62 -27.09
N ASN A 248 12.41 -3.67 -27.34
CA ASN A 248 11.18 -3.95 -26.59
C ASN A 248 11.40 -4.61 -25.21
N GLY A 249 12.17 -3.96 -24.33
CA GLY A 249 12.57 -4.53 -23.04
C GLY A 249 13.91 -5.28 -23.09
N GLY A 250 14.33 -5.81 -21.94
CA GLY A 250 15.60 -6.51 -21.75
C GLY A 250 16.56 -5.79 -20.80
N ASP A 251 17.82 -6.22 -20.83
CA ASP A 251 18.80 -5.84 -19.80
C ASP A 251 19.39 -4.44 -19.97
N THR A 252 19.72 -3.84 -18.82
CA THR A 252 20.35 -2.54 -18.66
C THR A 252 21.27 -2.54 -17.45
N ALA A 253 22.42 -1.89 -17.54
CA ALA A 253 23.30 -1.67 -16.40
C ALA A 253 22.92 -0.41 -15.59
N TRP A 254 21.91 0.34 -16.03
CA TRP A 254 21.49 1.59 -15.41
C TRP A 254 20.42 1.33 -14.35
N CYS A 255 20.83 0.91 -13.16
CA CYS A 255 19.92 0.50 -12.10
C CYS A 255 19.95 1.37 -10.84
N TRP A 256 20.82 2.37 -10.76
CA TRP A 256 21.04 3.15 -9.54
C TRP A 256 20.47 4.56 -9.61
N VAL A 257 19.87 5.04 -8.54
CA VAL A 257 19.40 6.44 -8.38
C VAL A 257 19.86 7.01 -7.04
N PRO A 258 20.00 8.35 -6.92
CA PRO A 258 20.42 8.96 -5.67
C PRO A 258 19.28 8.99 -4.64
N ARG A 259 19.58 8.66 -3.38
CA ARG A 259 18.67 8.80 -2.22
C ARG A 259 18.72 10.19 -1.60
N VAL A 260 19.81 10.91 -1.84
CA VAL A 260 20.07 12.24 -1.28
C VAL A 260 20.44 13.22 -2.39
N ARG A 261 20.19 14.51 -2.16
CA ARG A 261 20.43 15.58 -3.15
C ARG A 261 21.88 15.68 -3.63
N PHE A 262 22.84 15.34 -2.76
CA PHE A 262 24.27 15.41 -3.04
C PHE A 262 24.92 14.08 -2.67
N PRO A 263 24.71 13.03 -3.48
CA PRO A 263 25.19 11.69 -3.16
C PRO A 263 26.72 11.64 -3.24
N SER A 264 27.35 10.96 -2.29
CA SER A 264 28.77 10.60 -2.36
C SER A 264 28.99 9.33 -3.20
N ASP A 265 30.21 8.80 -3.20
CA ASP A 265 30.55 7.52 -3.81
C ASP A 265 30.23 6.32 -2.90
N ARG A 266 29.61 6.54 -1.74
CA ARG A 266 29.21 5.48 -0.81
C ARG A 266 27.91 4.84 -1.25
N TYR A 267 27.84 3.51 -1.20
CA TYR A 267 26.66 2.73 -1.58
C TYR A 267 25.35 3.25 -0.99
N VAL A 268 25.41 3.70 0.27
CA VAL A 268 24.27 4.09 1.09
C VAL A 268 23.51 5.34 0.63
N ASP A 269 24.18 6.17 -0.19
CA ASP A 269 23.59 7.36 -0.81
C ASP A 269 22.80 7.02 -2.08
N TRP A 270 22.74 5.74 -2.47
CA TRP A 270 22.15 5.26 -3.70
C TRP A 270 21.16 4.13 -3.46
N GLU A 271 20.17 4.03 -4.34
CA GLU A 271 19.15 2.99 -4.34
C GLU A 271 19.20 2.21 -5.65
N CYS A 272 19.11 0.88 -5.58
CA CYS A 272 19.00 0.05 -6.78
C CYS A 272 17.53 -0.16 -7.11
N VAL A 273 17.05 0.55 -8.13
CA VAL A 273 15.63 0.59 -8.52
C VAL A 273 15.29 -0.38 -9.65
N LEU A 274 16.30 -1.05 -10.21
CA LEU A 274 16.18 -2.13 -11.18
C LEU A 274 17.05 -3.29 -10.68
N ILE A 275 16.56 -4.02 -9.67
CA ILE A 275 17.33 -5.04 -8.94
C ILE A 275 17.94 -6.09 -9.87
N ASP A 276 17.13 -6.62 -10.79
CA ASP A 276 17.56 -7.61 -11.77
C ASP A 276 18.12 -6.96 -13.05
N GLY A 277 18.18 -5.62 -13.12
CA GLY A 277 18.77 -4.90 -14.24
C GLY A 277 18.03 -5.07 -15.56
N TRP A 278 16.70 -5.26 -15.57
CA TRP A 278 15.93 -5.45 -16.81
C TRP A 278 14.62 -4.67 -16.82
N LEU A 279 14.13 -4.35 -18.02
CA LEU A 279 12.77 -3.85 -18.26
C LEU A 279 11.90 -4.90 -18.93
N VAL A 280 10.65 -4.99 -18.49
CA VAL A 280 9.62 -5.90 -19.04
C VAL A 280 9.27 -5.51 -20.48
N SER A 281 8.96 -6.46 -21.35
CA SER A 281 8.49 -6.16 -22.70
C SER A 281 7.07 -5.55 -22.69
N LEU A 282 6.72 -4.75 -23.71
CA LEU A 282 5.41 -4.08 -23.79
C LEU A 282 4.21 -5.04 -23.84
N ASP A 283 4.39 -6.29 -24.24
CA ASP A 283 3.34 -7.32 -24.23
C ASP A 283 3.16 -7.95 -22.85
N ALA A 284 4.21 -8.01 -22.04
CA ALA A 284 4.21 -8.59 -20.70
C ALA A 284 3.99 -7.56 -19.57
N ILE A 285 4.20 -6.27 -19.84
CA ILE A 285 3.99 -5.21 -18.85
C ILE A 285 2.53 -5.19 -18.36
N GLY A 286 2.31 -5.01 -17.07
CA GLY A 286 0.99 -5.01 -16.44
C GLY A 286 0.88 -4.03 -15.30
N SER A 287 -0.32 -3.86 -14.76
CA SER A 287 -0.52 -3.07 -13.54
C SER A 287 -0.13 -3.87 -12.28
N VAL A 288 0.10 -3.20 -11.15
CA VAL A 288 0.28 -3.87 -9.85
C VAL A 288 -0.97 -4.72 -9.53
N ALA A 289 -2.16 -4.30 -9.96
CA ALA A 289 -3.37 -5.10 -9.84
C ALA A 289 -3.32 -6.37 -10.70
N ASP A 290 -2.73 -6.35 -11.89
CA ASP A 290 -2.55 -7.56 -12.71
C ASP A 290 -1.54 -8.52 -12.08
N PHE A 291 -0.44 -7.98 -11.55
CA PHE A 291 0.56 -8.75 -10.81
C PHE A 291 -0.06 -9.42 -9.57
N ALA A 292 -0.94 -8.70 -8.86
CA ALA A 292 -1.67 -9.24 -7.72
C ALA A 292 -2.47 -10.49 -8.04
N ARG A 293 -3.19 -10.46 -9.16
CA ARG A 293 -4.07 -11.55 -9.60
C ARG A 293 -3.30 -12.75 -10.12
N ALA A 294 -2.04 -12.56 -10.53
CA ALA A 294 -1.19 -13.61 -11.08
C ALA A 294 -0.34 -14.31 -10.02
N PHE A 295 -0.37 -13.87 -8.76
CA PHE A 295 0.45 -14.44 -7.69
C PHE A 295 -0.04 -15.84 -7.27
N GLU A 296 0.88 -16.74 -6.90
CA GLU A 296 0.58 -18.16 -6.63
C GLU A 296 -0.41 -18.35 -5.47
N ASP A 297 -0.34 -17.48 -4.46
CA ASP A 297 -1.35 -17.36 -3.41
C ASP A 297 -2.10 -16.03 -3.58
N GLU A 298 -3.23 -16.09 -4.29
CA GLU A 298 -4.08 -14.93 -4.57
C GLU A 298 -4.47 -14.20 -3.26
N ASP A 299 -4.58 -14.91 -2.12
CA ASP A 299 -5.05 -14.35 -0.85
C ASP A 299 -3.98 -13.55 -0.08
N ASP A 300 -2.69 -13.78 -0.29
CA ASP A 300 -1.61 -13.04 0.39
C ASP A 300 -1.36 -11.67 -0.28
N PHE A 301 -1.19 -11.63 -1.60
CA PHE A 301 -0.93 -10.38 -2.31
C PHE A 301 -2.21 -9.57 -2.55
N ALA A 302 -3.35 -10.20 -2.89
CA ALA A 302 -4.59 -9.45 -3.12
C ALA A 302 -5.03 -8.68 -1.88
N ALA A 303 -4.73 -9.20 -0.70
CA ALA A 303 -5.20 -8.62 0.54
C ALA A 303 -4.38 -7.39 0.98
N ALA A 304 -3.10 -7.27 0.60
CA ALA A 304 -2.38 -6.00 0.68
C ALA A 304 -2.77 -5.05 -0.47
N ALA A 305 -2.93 -5.58 -1.69
CA ALA A 305 -3.38 -4.79 -2.84
C ALA A 305 -4.74 -4.10 -2.59
N GLN A 306 -5.68 -4.77 -1.90
CA GLN A 306 -6.98 -4.21 -1.49
C GLN A 306 -6.91 -3.00 -0.53
N LEU A 307 -5.77 -2.77 0.12
CA LEU A 307 -5.56 -1.58 0.94
C LEU A 307 -5.40 -0.33 0.06
N HIS A 308 -4.87 -0.50 -1.15
CA HIS A 308 -4.54 0.59 -2.05
C HIS A 308 -5.61 0.76 -3.13
N ALA A 309 -6.08 2.00 -3.29
CA ALA A 309 -6.91 2.33 -4.43
C ALA A 309 -6.05 2.61 -5.68
N GLY A 310 -6.64 2.36 -6.85
CA GLY A 310 -6.07 2.72 -8.14
C GLY A 310 -4.83 1.93 -8.54
N LEU A 311 -4.65 0.69 -8.05
CA LEU A 311 -3.49 -0.14 -8.43
C LEU A 311 -3.51 -0.57 -9.90
N ASP A 312 -4.68 -0.53 -10.55
CA ASP A 312 -4.85 -0.62 -12.00
C ASP A 312 -4.14 0.52 -12.75
N GLN A 313 -3.88 1.65 -12.07
CA GLN A 313 -3.16 2.82 -12.58
C GLN A 313 -1.69 2.86 -12.15
N VAL A 314 -1.15 1.78 -11.60
CA VAL A 314 0.28 1.66 -11.25
C VAL A 314 0.90 0.60 -12.15
N VAL A 315 1.62 1.01 -13.19
CA VAL A 315 2.16 0.11 -14.22
C VAL A 315 3.57 -0.32 -13.86
N VAL A 316 3.82 -1.63 -13.77
CA VAL A 316 5.11 -2.22 -13.36
C VAL A 316 6.06 -2.31 -14.56
N LEU A 317 7.14 -1.53 -14.56
CA LEU A 317 8.18 -1.54 -15.60
C LEU A 317 9.22 -2.64 -15.41
N SER A 318 9.48 -3.00 -14.15
CA SER A 318 10.44 -4.02 -13.75
C SER A 318 10.07 -4.56 -12.38
N SER A 319 10.39 -5.82 -12.15
CA SER A 319 10.10 -6.50 -10.91
C SER A 319 11.18 -7.51 -10.58
N HIS A 320 11.58 -7.58 -9.32
CA HIS A 320 12.27 -8.74 -8.74
C HIS A 320 11.27 -9.46 -7.84
N ASN A 321 10.76 -10.59 -8.32
CA ASN A 321 9.57 -11.25 -7.77
C ASN A 321 8.42 -10.24 -7.59
N VAL A 322 7.70 -10.29 -6.47
CA VAL A 322 6.71 -9.28 -6.08
C VAL A 322 7.26 -8.24 -5.10
N ASP A 323 8.47 -8.45 -4.57
CA ASP A 323 9.00 -7.64 -3.46
C ASP A 323 9.53 -6.28 -3.93
N CYS A 324 10.21 -6.23 -5.07
CA CYS A 324 10.79 -4.99 -5.56
C CYS A 324 10.16 -4.62 -6.90
N LEU A 325 9.47 -3.48 -6.96
CA LEU A 325 8.72 -3.04 -8.14
C LEU A 325 9.15 -1.63 -8.54
N LEU A 326 9.60 -1.47 -9.78
CA LEU A 326 9.72 -0.16 -10.42
C LEU A 326 8.44 0.10 -11.22
N CYS A 327 7.73 1.17 -10.90
CA CYS A 327 6.44 1.46 -11.51
C CYS A 327 6.32 2.88 -12.04
N LEU A 328 5.40 3.05 -12.99
CA LEU A 328 4.78 4.31 -13.33
C LEU A 328 3.49 4.46 -12.52
N ASP A 329 3.40 5.50 -11.69
CA ASP A 329 2.23 5.76 -10.85
C ASP A 329 1.41 6.93 -11.43
N TYR A 330 0.24 6.59 -11.98
CA TYR A 330 -0.66 7.55 -12.60
C TYR A 330 -1.71 8.10 -11.62
N ARG A 331 -1.83 7.55 -10.41
CA ARG A 331 -2.97 7.81 -9.50
C ARG A 331 -3.17 9.29 -9.16
N ALA A 332 -2.08 10.05 -9.06
CA ALA A 332 -2.13 11.46 -8.69
C ALA A 332 -2.59 12.39 -9.83
N ARG A 333 -2.29 12.04 -11.10
CA ARG A 333 -2.50 12.93 -12.27
C ARG A 333 -3.46 12.36 -13.31
N GLY A 334 -3.82 11.09 -13.19
CA GLY A 334 -4.68 10.35 -14.11
C GLY A 334 -3.91 9.63 -15.22
N PRO A 335 -4.56 8.66 -15.88
CA PRO A 335 -3.92 7.68 -16.76
C PRO A 335 -3.31 8.26 -18.06
N HIS A 336 -3.67 9.49 -18.44
CA HIS A 336 -3.21 10.12 -19.68
C HIS A 336 -2.23 11.28 -19.45
N ALA A 337 -1.88 11.56 -18.19
CA ALA A 337 -0.88 12.55 -17.83
C ALA A 337 0.50 11.90 -17.64
N GLU A 338 1.55 12.71 -17.55
CA GLU A 338 2.89 12.24 -17.21
C GLU A 338 2.90 11.67 -15.77
N PRO A 339 3.19 10.36 -15.59
CA PRO A 339 3.16 9.69 -14.28
C PRO A 339 4.39 10.02 -13.43
N GLU A 340 4.29 9.80 -12.11
CA GLU A 340 5.50 9.68 -11.29
C GLU A 340 6.18 8.34 -11.57
N VAL A 341 7.51 8.28 -11.42
CA VAL A 341 8.24 7.00 -11.35
C VAL A 341 8.46 6.68 -9.89
N VAL A 342 8.06 5.50 -9.45
CA VAL A 342 8.15 5.07 -8.05
C VAL A 342 8.84 3.71 -7.95
N PHE A 343 9.66 3.54 -6.92
CA PHE A 343 10.24 2.25 -6.57
C PHE A 343 9.73 1.82 -5.20
N PHE A 344 9.23 0.60 -5.12
CA PHE A 344 8.79 -0.06 -3.90
C PHE A 344 9.81 -1.13 -3.52
N GLU A 345 10.30 -1.08 -2.28
CA GLU A 345 11.01 -2.21 -1.65
C GLU A 345 10.04 -2.84 -0.65
N ARG A 346 9.72 -4.12 -0.86
CA ARG A 346 8.61 -4.87 -0.25
C ARG A 346 7.24 -4.43 -0.75
N TRP A 347 6.43 -5.38 -1.20
CA TRP A 347 5.05 -5.09 -1.64
C TRP A 347 4.12 -4.79 -0.47
N GLU A 348 4.47 -5.24 0.74
CA GLU A 348 3.68 -5.03 1.95
C GLU A 348 3.58 -3.52 2.25
N GLY A 349 2.44 -2.94 1.87
CA GLY A 349 2.08 -1.54 2.11
C GLY A 349 2.42 -0.57 0.98
N LEU A 350 2.99 -1.03 -0.16
CA LEU A 350 3.34 -0.23 -1.36
C LEU A 350 3.66 1.24 -1.03
N VAL A 351 4.61 1.46 -0.14
CA VAL A 351 5.12 2.78 0.19
C VAL A 351 6.36 3.00 -0.66
N PRO A 352 6.39 3.98 -1.59
CA PRO A 352 7.58 4.21 -2.39
C PRO A 352 8.78 4.58 -1.51
N GLU A 353 9.84 3.79 -1.58
CA GLU A 353 11.13 4.13 -0.95
C GLU A 353 11.86 5.20 -1.75
N TRP A 354 11.62 5.25 -3.06
CA TRP A 354 12.17 6.25 -3.96
C TRP A 354 11.12 6.72 -4.97
N ARG A 355 11.25 7.97 -5.43
CA ARG A 355 10.36 8.57 -6.42
C ARG A 355 11.04 9.65 -7.27
N ALA A 356 10.57 9.78 -8.51
CA ALA A 356 10.82 10.93 -9.38
C ALA A 356 9.49 11.49 -9.93
N PRO A 357 9.43 12.81 -10.19
CA PRO A 357 8.20 13.49 -10.59
C PRO A 357 7.72 13.15 -12.01
N ASP A 358 8.61 12.60 -12.85
CA ASP A 358 8.36 12.19 -14.24
C ASP A 358 9.47 11.24 -14.73
N PHE A 359 9.26 10.62 -15.89
CA PHE A 359 10.19 9.63 -16.43
C PHE A 359 11.50 10.26 -16.93
N ASP A 360 11.45 11.48 -17.48
CA ASP A 360 12.64 12.20 -17.93
C ASP A 360 13.61 12.49 -16.76
N THR A 361 13.07 12.89 -15.60
CA THR A 361 13.85 13.12 -14.37
C THR A 361 14.45 11.81 -13.86
N PHE A 362 13.65 10.74 -13.77
CA PHE A 362 14.14 9.41 -13.41
C PHE A 362 15.30 8.97 -14.32
N PHE A 363 15.11 9.06 -15.63
CA PHE A 363 16.11 8.64 -16.60
C PHE A 363 17.40 9.46 -16.47
N ALA A 364 17.30 10.77 -16.24
CA ALA A 364 18.49 11.61 -16.05
C ALA A 364 19.28 11.31 -14.77
N GLU A 365 18.61 10.77 -13.74
CA GLU A 365 19.22 10.44 -12.44
C GLU A 365 19.86 9.05 -12.41
N LEU A 366 19.48 8.16 -13.31
CA LEU A 366 20.03 6.81 -13.39
C LEU A 366 21.56 6.80 -13.54
N ARG A 367 22.21 5.90 -12.80
CA ARG A 367 23.66 5.64 -12.86
C ARG A 367 23.90 4.15 -13.01
N ARG A 368 25.08 3.85 -13.57
CA ARG A 368 25.64 2.51 -13.62
C ARG A 368 26.96 2.47 -12.85
N ALA A 369 27.11 1.46 -12.01
CA ALA A 369 28.38 1.16 -11.36
C ALA A 369 29.33 0.47 -12.35
N GLY A 370 30.62 0.75 -12.26
CA GLY A 370 31.63 -0.07 -12.92
C GLY A 370 31.72 -1.43 -12.23
N MET A 371 31.71 -2.53 -12.98
CA MET A 371 32.00 -3.84 -12.42
C MET A 371 33.48 -3.91 -12.01
N GLU A 372 33.77 -3.87 -10.71
CA GLU A 372 35.02 -4.42 -10.20
C GLU A 372 34.77 -5.91 -9.93
N LEU A 373 35.07 -6.74 -10.94
CA LEU A 373 35.33 -8.16 -10.72
C LEU A 373 36.64 -8.26 -9.94
N GLY A 374 36.54 -8.28 -8.61
CA GLY A 374 37.62 -8.55 -7.67
C GLY A 374 37.48 -9.93 -7.07
#